data_AF-A0A3C1DQA0-F1
#
_entry.id   AF-A0A3C1DQA0-F1
#
_cell.length_a   1.000
_cell.length_b   1.000
_cell.length_c   1.000
_cell.angle_alpha   90.00
_cell.angle_beta   90.00
_cell.angle_gamma   90.00
#
_symmetry.space_group_name_H-M   'P 1'
#
loop_
_entity.id
_entity.type
_entity.pdbx_description
1 polymer ?
#
loop_
_entity_poly.entity_id
_entity_poly.type
_entity_poly.pdbx_seq_one_letter_code
_entity_poly.pdbx_strand_id
1 'polypeptide(L)'
;MHVLRRGLVTAACLLAITLGTTSCGTVLITNEFSASIADPGRRLPGGPTEISIFDSAMGQSADWAQKSMGSTSLGQPYTTSFKSTATKFVGDGSPSQQVRAGVSIPQYQSKGYFALQLSPVDGQSITLQAPFIGYYDYSAASDGAVKPLPMTVTAKSADQAWQLTVVITIPAK
;
A
#
# COMPACT_ATOMS: atom_id res chain seq x y z
N MET A 1 -42.62 -65.60 -14.49
CA MET A 1 -43.36 -64.77 -13.51
C MET A 1 -43.09 -65.32 -12.12
N HIS A 2 -42.26 -64.65 -11.32
CA HIS A 2 -42.32 -64.71 -9.85
C HIS A 2 -41.61 -63.49 -9.29
N VAL A 3 -42.39 -62.67 -8.60
CA VAL A 3 -41.97 -61.51 -7.81
C VAL A 3 -41.50 -62.03 -6.44
N LEU A 4 -40.34 -61.56 -5.98
CA LEU A 4 -40.01 -61.13 -4.60
C LEU A 4 -38.51 -61.31 -4.32
N ARG A 5 -37.82 -60.21 -4.01
CA ARG A 5 -37.07 -60.10 -2.75
C ARG A 5 -36.78 -58.64 -2.42
N ARG A 6 -37.40 -58.19 -1.33
CA ARG A 6 -37.18 -56.92 -0.64
C ARG A 6 -35.83 -56.95 0.09
N GLY A 7 -35.20 -55.79 0.20
CA GLY A 7 -34.52 -55.36 1.43
C GLY A 7 -32.99 -55.33 1.42
N LEU A 8 -32.46 -54.18 1.83
CA LEU A 8 -31.04 -53.81 2.06
C LEU A 8 -30.22 -53.71 0.75
N VAL A 9 -29.73 -52.54 0.35
CA VAL A 9 -28.71 -51.77 1.07
C VAL A 9 -29.01 -50.26 1.01
N THR A 10 -29.35 -49.73 2.17
CA THR A 10 -29.29 -48.34 2.59
C THR A 10 -27.87 -47.81 2.42
N ALA A 11 -27.72 -46.52 2.09
CA ALA A 11 -26.45 -45.76 2.03
C ALA A 11 -25.64 -45.83 0.72
N ALA A 12 -26.22 -45.36 -0.39
CA ALA A 12 -25.42 -44.66 -1.40
C ALA A 12 -25.29 -43.20 -0.95
N CYS A 13 -24.43 -43.03 0.04
CA CYS A 13 -23.80 -41.80 0.51
C CYS A 13 -23.98 -40.57 -0.39
N LEU A 14 -24.76 -39.61 0.13
CA LEU A 14 -24.70 -38.17 -0.07
C LEU A 14 -23.30 -37.58 0.28
N LEU A 15 -22.25 -38.13 -0.30
CA LEU A 15 -20.86 -37.69 -0.15
C LEU A 15 -20.29 -37.33 -1.53
N ALA A 16 -21.02 -36.52 -2.30
CA ALA A 16 -20.34 -35.57 -3.17
C ALA A 16 -19.82 -34.47 -2.24
N ILE A 17 -18.68 -34.77 -1.63
CA ILE A 17 -17.86 -33.86 -0.85
C ILE A 17 -17.86 -32.54 -1.61
N THR A 18 -18.50 -31.53 -1.03
CA THR A 18 -18.27 -30.14 -1.37
C THR A 18 -16.79 -29.91 -1.20
N LEU A 19 -16.03 -30.12 -2.28
CA LEU A 19 -14.71 -29.55 -2.49
C LEU A 19 -14.96 -28.04 -2.50
N GLY A 20 -15.12 -27.46 -1.32
CA GLY A 20 -14.89 -26.05 -1.09
C GLY A 20 -13.42 -25.86 -1.35
N THR A 21 -13.07 -25.74 -2.63
CA THR A 21 -11.78 -25.23 -3.05
C THR A 21 -11.72 -23.83 -2.48
N THR A 22 -11.11 -23.68 -1.31
CA THR A 22 -10.52 -22.43 -0.87
C THR A 22 -9.39 -22.15 -1.86
N SER A 23 -9.74 -21.79 -3.09
CA SER A 23 -8.75 -21.34 -4.07
C SER A 23 -8.29 -19.97 -3.62
N CYS A 24 -6.99 -19.88 -3.41
CA CYS A 24 -6.32 -18.62 -3.19
C CYS A 24 -5.91 -18.08 -4.56
N GLY A 25 -6.37 -16.89 -4.90
CA GLY A 25 -6.04 -16.20 -6.15
C GLY A 25 -5.20 -14.96 -5.88
N THR A 26 -4.30 -14.66 -6.80
CA THR A 26 -3.58 -13.38 -6.81
C THR A 26 -4.42 -12.35 -7.56
N VAL A 27 -4.72 -11.22 -6.93
CA VAL A 27 -5.49 -10.12 -7.50
C VAL A 27 -4.68 -8.82 -7.42
N LEU A 28 -4.82 -7.99 -8.45
CA LEU A 28 -4.30 -6.62 -8.45
C LEU A 28 -5.36 -5.67 -7.89
N ILE A 29 -5.02 -4.95 -6.83
CA ILE A 29 -5.89 -3.98 -6.16
C ILE A 29 -5.30 -2.59 -6.36
N THR A 30 -6.07 -1.69 -6.96
CA THR A 30 -5.67 -0.29 -7.14
C THR A 30 -5.98 0.49 -5.87
N ASN A 31 -4.96 0.88 -5.09
CA ASN A 31 -5.15 1.76 -3.94
C ASN A 31 -5.01 3.21 -4.39
N GLU A 32 -5.80 4.10 -3.78
CA GLU A 32 -5.76 5.53 -4.03
C GLU A 32 -5.04 6.24 -2.88
N PHE A 33 -4.20 7.20 -3.23
CA PHE A 33 -3.43 8.01 -2.29
C PHE A 33 -3.74 9.48 -2.51
N SER A 34 -3.90 10.20 -1.40
CA SER A 34 -3.96 11.66 -1.36
C SER A 34 -2.95 12.15 -0.34
N ALA A 35 -1.90 12.84 -0.78
CA ALA A 35 -0.76 13.18 0.04
C ALA A 35 -0.57 14.69 0.18
N SER A 36 -0.22 15.11 1.39
CA SER A 36 0.10 16.51 1.72
C SER A 36 1.35 16.56 2.58
N ILE A 37 2.03 17.71 2.55
CA ILE A 37 3.26 17.93 3.31
C ILE A 37 3.04 19.05 4.33
N ALA A 38 3.37 18.75 5.59
CA ALA A 38 3.48 19.72 6.67
C ALA A 38 4.97 19.99 6.93
N ASP A 39 5.42 21.21 6.67
CA ASP A 39 6.80 21.64 6.88
C ASP A 39 6.87 22.83 7.86
N PRO A 40 6.67 22.59 9.17
CA PRO A 40 6.71 23.66 10.18
C PRO A 40 8.07 24.34 10.27
N GLY A 41 9.14 23.63 9.90
CA GLY A 41 10.51 24.13 9.94
C GLY A 41 10.94 24.91 8.68
N ARG A 42 10.09 25.01 7.66
CA ARG A 42 10.39 25.64 6.36
C ARG A 42 11.71 25.14 5.76
N ARG A 43 11.93 23.82 5.80
CA ARG A 43 13.12 23.16 5.25
C ARG A 43 13.02 22.97 3.73
N LEU A 44 11.81 22.95 3.19
CA LEU A 44 11.54 22.89 1.77
C LEU A 44 11.58 24.31 1.16
N PRO A 45 11.93 24.44 -0.13
CA PRO A 45 11.78 25.71 -0.84
C PRO A 45 10.31 26.14 -0.85
N GLY A 46 10.07 27.45 -0.86
CA GLY A 46 8.71 27.98 -0.97
C GLY A 46 8.08 27.61 -2.32
N GLY A 47 6.82 27.16 -2.30
CA GLY A 47 6.06 26.78 -3.49
C GLY A 47 5.54 25.34 -3.46
N PRO A 48 5.03 24.83 -4.59
CA PRO A 48 4.65 23.43 -4.71
C PRO A 48 5.84 22.51 -4.45
N THR A 49 5.62 21.46 -3.66
CA THR A 49 6.63 20.44 -3.38
C THR A 49 6.43 19.26 -4.31
N GLU A 50 7.52 18.75 -4.88
CA GLU A 50 7.48 17.55 -5.71
C GLU A 50 7.39 16.33 -4.80
N ILE A 51 6.46 15.46 -5.14
CA ILE A 51 6.19 14.24 -4.38
C ILE A 51 5.80 13.14 -5.34
N SER A 52 6.27 11.93 -5.04
CA SER A 52 5.86 10.72 -5.71
C SER A 52 5.48 9.67 -4.68
N ILE A 53 4.41 8.92 -4.99
CA ILE A 53 4.02 7.72 -4.27
C ILE A 53 3.91 6.59 -5.29
N PHE A 54 4.66 5.50 -5.05
CA PHE A 54 4.80 4.40 -6.00
C PHE A 54 4.87 3.04 -5.31
N ASP A 55 4.69 1.96 -6.07
CA ASP A 55 4.90 0.60 -5.56
C ASP A 55 6.40 0.32 -5.38
N SER A 56 6.85 0.28 -4.12
CA SER A 56 8.26 0.01 -3.79
C SER A 56 8.69 -1.44 -4.11
N ALA A 57 7.77 -2.37 -4.36
CA ALA A 57 8.08 -3.77 -4.63
C ALA A 57 8.54 -4.04 -6.08
N MET A 58 8.37 -3.09 -7.00
CA MET A 58 8.59 -3.34 -8.43
C MET A 58 10.06 -3.37 -8.89
N GLY A 59 11.04 -3.10 -8.01
CA GLY A 59 12.45 -2.92 -8.38
C GLY A 59 12.65 -1.66 -9.23
N GLN A 60 13.84 -1.03 -9.20
CA GLN A 60 14.10 0.29 -9.83
C GLN A 60 13.25 1.44 -9.24
N SER A 61 13.29 1.61 -7.92
CA SER A 61 12.50 2.61 -7.19
C SER A 61 12.72 4.05 -7.65
N ALA A 62 13.90 4.40 -8.17
CA ALA A 62 14.18 5.75 -8.68
C ALA A 62 13.39 6.08 -9.95
N ASP A 63 13.35 5.16 -10.92
CA ASP A 63 12.60 5.34 -12.17
C ASP A 63 11.10 5.40 -11.89
N TRP A 64 10.61 4.58 -10.97
CA TRP A 64 9.20 4.62 -10.53
C TRP A 64 8.85 5.91 -9.80
N ALA A 65 9.76 6.42 -8.96
CA ALA A 65 9.58 7.71 -8.31
C ALA A 65 9.45 8.83 -9.36
N GLN A 66 10.31 8.82 -10.38
CA GLN A 66 10.26 9.81 -11.46
C GLN A 66 8.98 9.70 -12.30
N LYS A 67 8.57 8.48 -12.67
CA LYS A 67 7.37 8.25 -13.51
C LYS A 67 6.07 8.69 -12.84
N SER A 68 5.99 8.58 -11.52
CA SER A 68 4.79 8.93 -10.76
C SER A 68 4.86 10.32 -10.15
N MET A 69 5.92 11.10 -10.42
CA MET A 69 6.10 12.41 -9.78
C MET A 69 4.94 13.36 -10.09
N GLY A 70 4.46 14.04 -9.06
CA GLY A 70 3.56 15.16 -9.16
C GLY A 70 3.94 16.25 -8.18
N SER A 71 3.01 17.15 -7.90
CA SER A 71 3.22 18.21 -6.93
C SER A 71 2.09 18.28 -5.91
N THR A 72 2.44 18.69 -4.69
CA THR A 72 1.49 19.05 -3.64
C THR A 72 1.74 20.49 -3.20
N SER A 73 0.68 21.19 -2.83
CA SER A 73 0.76 22.50 -2.20
C SER A 73 -0.34 22.65 -1.15
N LEU A 74 -0.32 23.75 -0.39
CA LEU A 74 -1.29 23.98 0.69
C LEU A 74 -2.73 23.95 0.14
N GLY A 75 -3.55 23.03 0.67
CA GLY A 75 -4.92 22.83 0.22
C GLY A 75 -5.07 22.12 -1.14
N GLN A 76 -3.97 21.71 -1.77
CA GLN A 76 -3.95 20.94 -3.02
C GLN A 76 -3.09 19.68 -2.80
N PRO A 77 -3.66 18.63 -2.20
CA PRO A 77 -2.94 17.39 -2.00
C PRO A 77 -2.61 16.73 -3.35
N TYR A 78 -1.44 16.12 -3.43
CA TYR A 78 -1.07 15.28 -4.56
C TYR A 78 -1.90 14.00 -4.53
N THR A 79 -2.56 13.65 -5.63
CA THR A 79 -3.35 12.42 -5.75
C THR A 79 -2.74 11.46 -6.75
N THR A 80 -2.73 10.17 -6.42
CA THR A 80 -2.24 9.13 -7.31
C THR A 80 -2.85 7.78 -6.95
N SER A 81 -2.65 6.79 -7.82
CA SER A 81 -3.02 5.42 -7.55
C SER A 81 -2.04 4.46 -8.19
N PHE A 82 -1.86 3.30 -7.55
CA PHE A 82 -1.11 2.21 -8.15
C PHE A 82 -1.69 0.87 -7.71
N LYS A 83 -1.39 -0.15 -8.51
CA LYS A 83 -1.84 -1.52 -8.25
C LYS A 83 -0.87 -2.20 -7.30
N SER A 84 -1.40 -2.69 -6.19
CA SER A 84 -0.70 -3.61 -5.29
C SER A 84 -1.18 -5.03 -5.54
N THR A 85 -0.27 -6.00 -5.40
CA THR A 85 -0.61 -7.42 -5.51
C THR A 85 -1.09 -7.93 -4.16
N ALA A 86 -2.26 -8.56 -4.10
CA ALA A 86 -2.78 -9.20 -2.91
C ALA A 86 -3.18 -10.66 -3.19
N THR A 87 -2.94 -11.51 -2.20
CA THR A 87 -3.35 -12.91 -2.21
C THR A 87 -4.67 -13.02 -1.44
N LYS A 88 -5.73 -13.47 -2.11
CA LYS A 88 -7.10 -13.49 -1.57
C LYS A 88 -7.78 -14.84 -1.76
N PHE A 89 -8.67 -15.19 -0.85
CA PHE A 89 -9.60 -16.30 -1.03
C PHE A 89 -10.75 -15.89 -1.96
N VAL A 90 -11.30 -16.84 -2.71
CA VAL A 90 -12.54 -16.62 -3.47
C VAL A 90 -13.66 -16.18 -2.52
N GLY A 91 -14.29 -15.04 -2.84
CA GLY A 91 -15.35 -14.42 -2.02
C GLY A 91 -14.84 -13.36 -1.03
N ASP A 92 -13.52 -13.17 -0.89
CA ASP A 92 -12.96 -12.12 -0.04
C ASP A 92 -13.01 -10.75 -0.76
N GLY A 93 -13.96 -9.91 -0.33
CA GLY A 93 -14.12 -8.54 -0.80
C GLY A 93 -13.38 -7.48 0.04
N SER A 94 -12.60 -7.87 1.05
CA SER A 94 -11.89 -6.89 1.89
C SER A 94 -10.71 -6.26 1.15
N PRO A 95 -10.26 -5.04 1.49
CA PRO A 95 -9.01 -4.51 0.95
C PRO A 95 -7.76 -5.34 1.31
N SER A 96 -6.62 -5.05 0.68
CA SER A 96 -5.36 -5.72 1.03
C SER A 96 -5.02 -5.52 2.51
N GLN A 97 -4.63 -6.59 3.22
CA GLN A 97 -4.24 -6.48 4.64
C GLN A 97 -2.98 -5.62 4.86
N GLN A 98 -2.12 -5.52 3.84
CA GLN A 98 -0.92 -4.70 3.89
C GLN A 98 -0.87 -3.76 2.70
N VAL A 99 -0.43 -2.54 2.95
CA VAL A 99 -0.07 -1.56 1.93
C VAL A 99 1.41 -1.25 2.07
N ARG A 100 2.11 -1.31 0.93
CA ARG A 100 3.52 -0.95 0.80
C ARG A 100 3.66 0.07 -0.32
N ALA A 101 4.34 1.17 -0.05
CA ALA A 101 4.63 2.20 -1.02
C ALA A 101 6.00 2.85 -0.74
N GLY A 102 6.62 3.42 -1.76
CA GLY A 102 7.70 4.38 -1.61
C GLY A 102 7.15 5.79 -1.69
N VAL A 103 7.65 6.69 -0.84
CA VAL A 103 7.35 8.13 -0.87
C VAL A 103 8.63 8.90 -1.16
N SER A 104 8.73 9.50 -2.34
CA SER A 104 9.90 10.31 -2.74
C SER A 104 9.57 11.80 -2.64
N ILE A 105 10.49 12.57 -2.04
CA ILE A 105 10.41 14.03 -1.88
C ILE A 105 11.79 14.61 -2.22
N PRO A 106 12.10 14.83 -3.50
CA PRO A 106 13.45 15.17 -3.94
C PRO A 106 14.00 16.46 -3.30
N GLN A 107 13.15 17.46 -3.05
CA GLN A 107 13.57 18.69 -2.37
C GLN A 107 13.99 18.48 -0.92
N TYR A 108 13.55 17.40 -0.27
CA TYR A 108 13.95 17.05 1.10
C TYR A 108 15.15 16.10 1.10
N GLN A 109 15.08 15.02 0.32
CA GLN A 109 16.12 14.00 0.15
C GLN A 109 16.08 13.45 -1.27
N SER A 110 17.05 13.81 -2.10
CA SER A 110 17.10 13.44 -3.52
C SER A 110 17.64 12.05 -3.80
N LYS A 111 18.40 11.46 -2.86
CA LYS A 111 19.09 10.18 -3.04
C LYS A 111 18.31 8.95 -2.54
N GLY A 112 17.00 9.06 -2.41
CA GLY A 112 16.20 7.93 -1.96
C GLY A 112 14.74 8.26 -1.79
N TYR A 113 14.06 7.40 -1.03
CA TYR A 113 12.65 7.53 -0.70
C TYR A 113 12.40 7.06 0.73
N PHE A 114 11.20 7.29 1.24
CA PHE A 114 10.77 6.80 2.55
C PHE A 114 9.77 5.66 2.36
N ALA A 115 10.03 4.53 3.01
CA ALA A 115 9.19 3.34 2.87
C ALA A 115 7.93 3.46 3.74
N LEU A 116 6.78 3.50 3.09
CA LEU A 116 5.47 3.45 3.72
C LEU A 116 5.02 1.99 3.78
N GLN A 117 4.96 1.42 4.98
CA GLN A 117 4.43 0.08 5.21
C GLN A 117 3.46 0.11 6.38
N LEU A 118 2.21 -0.27 6.13
CA LEU A 118 1.18 -0.34 7.18
C LEU A 118 0.19 -1.48 6.93
N SER A 119 -0.54 -1.83 7.99
CA SER A 119 -1.74 -2.66 7.93
C SER A 119 -2.93 -1.74 8.23
N PRO A 120 -3.62 -1.21 7.20
CA PRO A 120 -4.65 -0.20 7.42
C PRO A 120 -5.88 -0.78 8.10
N VAL A 121 -6.55 0.04 8.91
CA VAL A 121 -7.84 -0.28 9.53
C VAL A 121 -8.82 0.80 9.11
N ASP A 122 -10.01 0.39 8.67
CA ASP A 122 -11.02 1.30 8.16
C ASP A 122 -11.40 2.37 9.19
N GLY A 123 -11.38 3.64 8.75
CA GLY A 123 -11.70 4.79 9.58
C GLY A 123 -10.61 5.19 10.59
N GLN A 124 -9.46 4.50 10.63
CA GLN A 124 -8.40 4.80 11.60
C GLN A 124 -7.25 5.61 10.99
N SER A 125 -6.63 6.42 11.84
CA SER A 125 -5.37 7.11 11.56
C SER A 125 -4.22 6.40 12.26
N ILE A 126 -3.13 6.19 11.52
CA ILE A 126 -1.90 5.57 12.02
C ILE A 126 -0.75 6.55 11.81
N THR A 127 -0.04 6.88 12.89
CA THR A 127 1.22 7.61 12.80
C THR A 127 2.37 6.61 12.78
N LEU A 128 3.27 6.73 11.80
CA LEU A 128 4.41 5.85 11.60
C LEU A 128 5.67 6.65 11.32
N GLN A 129 6.81 6.02 11.57
CA GLN A 129 8.13 6.54 11.23
C GLN A 129 8.63 5.80 9.99
N ALA A 130 8.50 6.42 8.82
CA ALA A 130 8.86 5.80 7.55
C ALA A 130 10.39 5.78 7.40
N PRO A 131 11.04 4.61 7.37
CA PRO A 131 12.49 4.54 7.24
C PRO A 131 12.94 5.02 5.85
N PHE A 132 14.11 5.64 5.80
CA PHE A 132 14.74 6.06 4.55
C PHE A 132 15.39 4.86 3.85
N ILE A 133 15.12 4.73 2.55
CA ILE A 133 15.74 3.77 1.64
C ILE A 133 16.52 4.56 0.59
N GLY A 134 17.85 4.45 0.65
CA GLY A 134 18.74 5.06 -0.32
C GLY A 134 18.66 4.38 -1.68
N TYR A 135 18.84 5.15 -2.74
CA TYR A 135 19.14 4.63 -4.07
C TYR A 135 20.57 4.07 -4.12
N TYR A 136 20.94 3.51 -5.26
CA TYR A 136 22.23 2.85 -5.45
C TYR A 136 23.44 3.75 -5.16
N ASP A 137 23.31 5.07 -5.37
CA ASP A 137 24.34 6.08 -5.17
C ASP A 137 24.32 6.77 -3.78
N TYR A 138 23.50 6.26 -2.86
CA TYR A 138 23.45 6.72 -1.47
C TYR A 138 24.42 5.93 -0.58
N SER A 139 25.18 6.65 0.24
CA SER A 139 25.97 6.06 1.33
C SER A 139 25.86 6.91 2.59
N ALA A 140 25.42 6.32 3.70
CA ALA A 140 25.30 7.01 4.98
C ALA A 140 26.63 7.56 5.51
N ALA A 141 27.77 6.99 5.09
CA ALA A 141 29.09 7.45 5.50
C ALA A 141 29.51 8.76 4.80
N SER A 142 29.10 8.97 3.55
CA SER A 142 29.45 10.16 2.77
C SER A 142 28.33 11.19 2.69
N ASP A 143 27.08 10.74 2.60
CA ASP A 143 25.89 11.61 2.46
C ASP A 143 25.23 11.93 3.81
N GLY A 144 25.66 11.24 4.88
CA GLY A 144 25.07 11.34 6.20
C GLY A 144 23.85 10.44 6.40
N ALA A 145 23.64 10.01 7.64
CA ALA A 145 22.49 9.18 8.01
C ALA A 145 21.18 10.00 7.95
N VAL A 146 20.19 9.49 7.23
CA VAL A 146 18.86 10.10 7.13
C VAL A 146 17.94 9.50 8.19
N LYS A 147 17.32 10.36 9.01
CA LYS A 147 16.35 9.92 10.02
C LYS A 147 15.03 9.49 9.36
N PRO A 148 14.30 8.53 9.96
CA PRO A 148 12.94 8.21 9.53
C PRO A 148 12.03 9.44 9.46
N LEU A 149 11.09 9.44 8.52
CA LEU A 149 10.17 10.55 8.28
C LEU A 149 8.81 10.26 8.92
N PRO A 150 8.31 11.13 9.83
CA PRO A 150 6.98 10.96 10.40
C PRO A 150 5.89 11.11 9.35
N MET A 151 4.97 10.15 9.32
CA MET A 151 3.80 10.18 8.45
C MET A 151 2.56 9.81 9.26
N THR A 152 1.45 10.50 9.01
CA THR A 152 0.14 10.10 9.51
C THR A 152 -0.71 9.67 8.33
N VAL A 153 -1.26 8.46 8.39
CA VAL A 153 -2.07 7.86 7.34
C VAL A 153 -3.46 7.58 7.87
N THR A 154 -4.47 8.16 7.25
CA THR A 154 -5.88 7.81 7.50
C THR A 154 -6.35 6.90 6.39
N ALA A 155 -6.94 5.76 6.76
CA ALA A 155 -7.40 4.76 5.80
C ALA A 155 -8.91 4.66 5.77
N LYS A 156 -9.46 4.59 4.56
CA LYS A 156 -10.86 4.28 4.31
C LYS A 156 -10.95 3.17 3.27
N SER A 157 -11.73 2.15 3.56
CA SER A 157 -12.03 1.08 2.63
C SER A 157 -13.09 1.55 1.63
N ALA A 158 -12.86 1.27 0.34
CA ALA A 158 -13.82 1.53 -0.73
C ALA A 158 -13.63 0.47 -1.82
N ASP A 159 -14.71 -0.21 -2.23
CA ASP A 159 -14.72 -1.14 -3.36
C ASP A 159 -13.53 -2.11 -3.40
N GLN A 160 -13.24 -2.76 -2.26
CA GLN A 160 -12.16 -3.74 -2.08
C GLN A 160 -10.72 -3.17 -2.17
N ALA A 161 -10.57 -1.84 -2.11
CA ALA A 161 -9.32 -1.11 -2.10
C ALA A 161 -9.23 -0.13 -0.92
N TRP A 162 -8.04 0.41 -0.70
CA TRP A 162 -7.83 1.49 0.26
C TRP A 162 -7.81 2.85 -0.43
N GLN A 163 -8.52 3.81 0.16
CA GLN A 163 -8.32 5.23 0.01
C GLN A 163 -7.48 5.73 1.19
N LEU A 164 -6.29 6.24 0.90
CA LEU A 164 -5.29 6.59 1.90
C LEU A 164 -4.99 8.09 1.85
N THR A 165 -5.31 8.79 2.94
CA THR A 165 -4.88 10.18 3.14
C THR A 165 -3.58 10.19 3.92
N VAL A 166 -2.51 10.71 3.31
CA VAL A 166 -1.16 10.73 3.87
C VAL A 166 -0.75 12.16 4.19
N VAL A 167 -0.38 12.41 5.44
CA VAL A 167 0.21 13.68 5.89
C VAL A 167 1.66 13.42 6.26
N ILE A 168 2.58 13.98 5.49
CA ILE A 168 4.01 13.82 5.69
C ILE A 168 4.52 15.03 6.46
N THR A 169 5.17 14.80 7.60
CA THR A 169 5.71 15.89 8.42
C THR A 169 7.22 15.99 8.22
N ILE A 170 7.67 17.08 7.61
CA ILE A 170 9.09 17.41 7.53
C ILE A 170 9.55 17.93 8.91
N PRO A 171 10.45 17.22 9.61
CA PRO A 171 10.87 17.63 10.94
C PRO A 171 11.67 18.94 10.88
N ALA A 172 11.42 19.83 11.84
CA ALA A 172 12.23 21.03 12.04
C ALA A 172 13.71 20.66 12.25
N LYS A 173 14.60 21.63 11.98
CA LYS A 173 16.05 21.46 12.20
C LYS A 173 16.38 21.29 13.69
#